data_AF-A0AAV7KFZ1-F1
#
_entry.id   AF-A0AAV7KFZ1-F1
#
_cell.length_a   1.000
_cell.length_b   1.000
_cell.length_c   1.000
_cell.angle_alpha   90.00
_cell.angle_beta   90.00
_cell.angle_gamma   90.00
#
_symmetry.space_group_name_H-M   'P 1'
#
loop_
_entity.id
_entity.type
_entity.pdbx_description
1 polymer ?
#
loop_
_entity_poly.entity_id
_entity_poly.type
_entity_poly.pdbx_seq_one_letter_code
_entity_poly.pdbx_strand_id
1 'polypeptide(L)'
;MLNNFPIICRIIGSGSEYRINGEVVSHTDYNKKLESIGIYVKAKNFLVFQGAIEAIAMKTPKERTQLFEEISRSGELAHDYEEKRLSMLKTQEETTSTYHKKKAILTEKKDAKAEKDEAEKYQKLNNELVKIQTQEKLFLLYHAETSIDNSINQLSIKRTELNELAFQRGNTEQSLKDRKQKGARLAREMATIDKIIKDKETEVTRSQPNYIKAREKTVHVQKKVEQTKKQYEKALLVHNRRQSEIESLEKELEEVRLMMSDYEIEATQETQEYSLQLQQEQVIINSIIICRT
;
A
#
# COMPACT_ATOMS: atom_id res chain seq x y z
N MET A 1 -50.24 -45.89 -126.87
CA MET A 1 -50.89 -47.17 -126.54
C MET A 1 -51.12 -47.19 -125.04
N LEU A 2 -52.38 -47.25 -124.59
CA LEU A 2 -52.68 -47.59 -123.21
C LEU A 2 -52.51 -49.11 -123.09
N ASN A 3 -51.45 -49.55 -122.41
CA ASN A 3 -51.28 -50.96 -122.11
C ASN A 3 -52.37 -51.37 -121.12
N ASN A 4 -53.43 -52.00 -121.62
CA ASN A 4 -54.43 -52.68 -120.81
C ASN A 4 -53.77 -53.86 -120.10
N PHE A 5 -53.14 -53.57 -118.97
CA PHE A 5 -52.59 -54.57 -118.05
C PHE A 5 -53.75 -55.24 -117.31
N PRO A 6 -54.11 -56.51 -117.60
CA PRO A 6 -55.24 -57.16 -116.96
C PRO A 6 -54.90 -57.46 -115.50
N ILE A 7 -55.52 -56.70 -114.60
CA ILE A 7 -55.58 -57.00 -113.17
C ILE A 7 -56.92 -57.70 -112.94
N ILE A 8 -56.87 -59.01 -112.72
CA ILE A 8 -58.06 -59.87 -112.70
C ILE A 8 -58.03 -60.74 -111.43
N CYS A 9 -59.15 -60.76 -110.72
CA CYS A 9 -59.45 -61.78 -109.72
C CYS A 9 -60.36 -62.83 -110.37
N ARG A 10 -60.00 -64.12 -110.27
CA ARG A 10 -60.80 -65.24 -110.77
C ARG A 10 -61.21 -66.14 -109.61
N ILE A 11 -62.49 -66.43 -109.48
CA ILE A 11 -62.99 -67.44 -108.54
C ILE A 11 -62.78 -68.82 -109.18
N ILE A 12 -62.11 -69.72 -108.47
CA ILE A 12 -61.81 -71.09 -108.89
C ILE A 12 -62.27 -72.02 -107.77
N GLY A 13 -63.40 -72.69 -107.97
CA GLY A 13 -64.03 -73.53 -106.95
C GLY A 13 -64.38 -72.73 -105.69
N SER A 14 -63.83 -73.14 -104.55
CA SER A 14 -64.00 -72.46 -103.25
C SER A 14 -62.92 -71.40 -102.94
N GLY A 15 -62.05 -71.07 -103.89
CA GLY A 15 -60.94 -70.11 -103.71
C GLY A 15 -60.92 -68.97 -104.73
N SER A 16 -60.09 -67.96 -104.46
CA SER A 16 -59.86 -66.81 -105.33
C SER A 16 -58.39 -66.74 -105.76
N GLU A 17 -58.15 -66.72 -107.08
CA GLU A 17 -56.84 -66.57 -107.69
C GLU A 17 -56.66 -65.13 -108.19
N TYR A 18 -55.56 -64.49 -107.80
CA TYR A 18 -55.24 -63.11 -108.18
C TYR A 18 -54.19 -63.10 -109.28
N ARG A 19 -54.47 -62.42 -110.40
CA ARG A 19 -53.55 -62.30 -111.53
C ARG A 19 -53.27 -60.86 -111.91
N ILE A 20 -52.00 -60.57 -112.20
CA ILE A 20 -51.55 -59.35 -112.85
C ILE A 20 -50.84 -59.79 -114.14
N ASN A 21 -51.28 -59.29 -115.29
CA ASN A 21 -50.67 -59.58 -116.60
C ASN A 21 -50.61 -61.08 -116.97
N GLY A 22 -51.46 -61.90 -116.35
CA GLY A 22 -51.51 -63.36 -116.53
C GLY A 22 -50.77 -64.16 -115.46
N GLU A 23 -49.81 -63.56 -114.76
CA GLU A 23 -49.06 -64.18 -113.66
C GLU A 23 -49.86 -64.20 -112.36
N VAL A 24 -49.76 -65.29 -111.60
CA VAL A 24 -50.41 -65.43 -110.29
C VAL A 24 -49.59 -64.72 -109.22
N VAL A 25 -50.23 -63.83 -108.46
CA VAL A 25 -49.57 -62.97 -107.46
C VAL A 25 -50.19 -63.13 -106.07
N SER A 26 -49.46 -62.69 -105.05
CA SER A 26 -49.98 -62.62 -103.68
C SER A 26 -51.13 -61.60 -103.59
N HIS A 27 -52.07 -61.84 -102.67
CA HIS A 27 -53.15 -60.88 -102.37
C HIS A 27 -52.60 -59.50 -101.95
N THR A 28 -51.47 -59.47 -101.25
CA THR A 28 -50.81 -58.22 -100.84
C THR A 28 -50.27 -57.43 -102.02
N ASP A 29 -49.66 -58.07 -103.01
CA ASP A 29 -49.07 -57.36 -104.15
C ASP A 29 -50.13 -57.02 -105.21
N TYR A 30 -51.19 -57.83 -105.31
CA TYR A 30 -52.42 -57.49 -106.02
C TYR A 30 -53.04 -56.19 -105.49
N ASN A 31 -53.20 -56.07 -104.18
CA ASN A 31 -53.73 -54.86 -103.56
C ASN A 31 -52.80 -53.65 -103.73
N LYS A 32 -51.47 -53.80 -103.54
CA LYS A 32 -50.51 -52.72 -103.85
C LYS A 32 -50.62 -52.25 -105.32
N LYS A 33 -50.83 -53.18 -106.26
CA LYS A 33 -50.98 -52.81 -107.68
C LYS A 33 -52.28 -52.06 -107.96
N LEU A 34 -53.39 -52.49 -107.36
CA LEU A 34 -54.67 -51.75 -107.41
C LEU A 34 -54.53 -50.35 -106.78
N GLU A 35 -53.87 -50.26 -105.63
CA GLU A 35 -53.59 -48.98 -104.96
C GLU A 35 -52.74 -48.04 -105.82
N SER A 36 -51.76 -48.56 -106.58
CA SER A 36 -50.95 -47.75 -107.51
C SER A 36 -51.75 -47.13 -108.66
N ILE A 37 -52.98 -47.60 -108.89
CA ILE A 37 -53.93 -47.11 -109.91
C ILE A 37 -55.07 -46.31 -109.23
N GLY A 38 -54.99 -46.08 -107.92
CA GLY A 38 -55.97 -45.31 -107.14
C GLY A 38 -57.12 -46.15 -106.56
N ILE A 39 -57.12 -47.48 -106.72
CA ILE A 39 -58.17 -48.36 -106.20
C ILE A 39 -57.76 -48.90 -104.82
N TYR A 40 -58.22 -48.24 -103.76
CA TYR A 40 -57.97 -48.68 -102.38
C TYR A 40 -59.06 -49.63 -101.87
N VAL A 41 -58.77 -50.94 -101.93
CA VAL A 41 -59.75 -52.02 -101.69
C VAL A 41 -60.29 -52.04 -100.25
N LYS A 42 -59.48 -51.65 -99.26
CA LYS A 42 -59.87 -51.68 -97.83
C LYS A 42 -61.05 -50.75 -97.54
N ALA A 43 -61.00 -49.50 -98.02
CA ALA A 43 -61.99 -48.47 -97.73
C ALA A 43 -63.31 -48.58 -98.52
N LYS A 44 -63.39 -49.48 -99.52
CA LYS A 44 -64.61 -49.87 -100.28
C LYS A 44 -65.44 -48.73 -100.92
N ASN A 45 -64.96 -47.49 -100.93
CA ASN A 45 -65.73 -46.30 -101.33
C ASN A 45 -66.16 -46.23 -102.81
N PHE A 46 -65.62 -47.10 -103.67
CA PHE A 46 -65.97 -47.19 -105.09
C PHE A 46 -67.11 -48.19 -105.37
N LEU A 47 -67.68 -48.83 -104.34
CA LEU A 47 -68.80 -49.77 -104.44
C LEU A 47 -70.03 -49.22 -103.71
N VAL A 48 -71.07 -48.88 -104.46
CA VAL A 48 -72.35 -48.43 -103.89
C VAL A 48 -73.34 -49.60 -103.94
N PHE A 49 -73.58 -50.21 -102.79
CA PHE A 49 -74.65 -51.21 -102.61
C PHE A 49 -75.99 -50.51 -102.35
N GLN A 50 -77.10 -51.22 -102.60
CA GLN A 50 -78.44 -50.73 -102.24
C GLN A 50 -78.51 -50.44 -100.72
N GLY A 51 -78.94 -49.24 -100.34
CA GLY A 51 -78.93 -48.76 -98.95
C GLY A 51 -77.61 -48.10 -98.47
N ALA A 52 -76.52 -48.15 -99.25
CA ALA A 52 -75.24 -47.57 -98.82
C ALA A 52 -75.28 -46.03 -98.70
N ILE A 53 -76.08 -45.35 -99.51
CA ILE A 53 -76.25 -43.89 -99.46
C ILE A 53 -76.92 -43.46 -98.15
N GLU A 54 -77.96 -44.18 -97.72
CA GLU A 54 -78.64 -43.95 -96.44
C GLU A 54 -77.71 -44.22 -95.27
N ALA A 55 -76.95 -45.31 -95.31
CA ALA A 55 -75.96 -45.64 -94.28
C ALA A 55 -74.86 -44.58 -94.16
N ILE A 56 -74.40 -43.98 -95.28
CA ILE A 56 -73.43 -42.86 -95.26
C ILE A 56 -74.07 -41.58 -94.69
N ALA A 57 -75.32 -41.28 -95.05
CA ALA A 57 -76.04 -40.12 -94.52
C ALA A 57 -76.29 -40.23 -93.00
N MET A 58 -76.55 -41.44 -92.50
CA MET A 58 -76.76 -41.74 -91.08
C MET A 58 -75.49 -41.75 -90.23
N LYS A 59 -74.28 -41.75 -90.81
CA LYS A 59 -73.03 -41.70 -90.04
C LYS A 59 -72.96 -40.46 -89.15
N THR A 60 -72.55 -40.63 -87.89
CA THR A 60 -72.24 -39.54 -86.98
C THR A 60 -71.04 -38.70 -87.48
N PRO A 61 -70.83 -37.47 -86.99
CA PRO A 61 -69.64 -36.68 -87.33
C PRO A 61 -68.32 -37.44 -87.13
N LYS A 62 -68.21 -38.26 -86.06
CA LYS A 62 -67.03 -39.06 -85.74
C LYS A 62 -66.79 -40.21 -86.73
N GLU A 63 -67.85 -40.88 -87.17
CA GLU A 63 -67.74 -41.96 -88.17
C GLU A 63 -67.48 -41.40 -89.58
N ARG A 64 -67.88 -40.15 -89.84
CA ARG A 64 -67.53 -39.41 -91.06
C ARG A 64 -66.06 -38.97 -91.07
N THR A 65 -65.50 -38.52 -89.94
CA THR A 65 -64.06 -38.23 -89.86
C THR A 65 -63.23 -39.50 -89.98
N GLN A 66 -63.63 -40.61 -89.33
CA GLN A 66 -62.97 -41.91 -89.50
C GLN A 66 -62.99 -42.41 -90.94
N LEU A 67 -64.11 -42.26 -91.67
CA LEU A 67 -64.19 -42.59 -93.08
C LEU A 67 -63.21 -41.75 -93.93
N PHE A 68 -63.09 -40.45 -93.60
CA PHE A 68 -62.14 -39.55 -94.26
C PHE A 68 -60.68 -39.90 -93.94
N GLU A 69 -60.37 -40.26 -92.69
CA GLU A 69 -59.05 -40.74 -92.23
C GLU A 69 -58.65 -42.08 -92.88
N GLU A 70 -59.62 -42.95 -93.18
CA GLU A 70 -59.40 -44.20 -93.91
C GLU A 70 -59.12 -43.93 -95.40
N ILE A 71 -59.80 -42.95 -96.01
CA ILE A 71 -59.55 -42.49 -97.38
C ILE A 71 -58.16 -41.83 -97.50
N SER A 72 -57.80 -40.96 -96.56
CA SER A 72 -56.53 -40.23 -96.57
C SER A 72 -55.34 -41.07 -96.09
N ARG A 73 -55.60 -42.25 -95.51
CA ARG A 73 -54.65 -43.13 -94.82
C ARG A 73 -54.00 -42.52 -93.56
N SER A 74 -54.48 -41.37 -93.07
CA SER A 74 -53.92 -40.75 -91.86
C SER A 74 -54.08 -41.63 -90.61
N GLY A 75 -55.03 -42.57 -90.61
CA GLY A 75 -55.18 -43.59 -89.57
C GLY A 75 -53.94 -44.48 -89.37
N GLU A 76 -53.10 -44.69 -90.40
CA GLU A 76 -51.86 -45.47 -90.26
C GLU A 76 -50.81 -44.74 -89.40
N LEU A 77 -50.86 -43.41 -89.32
CA LEU A 77 -49.95 -42.58 -88.53
C LEU A 77 -50.47 -42.29 -87.09
N ALA A 78 -51.70 -42.73 -86.76
CA ALA A 78 -52.34 -42.39 -85.50
C ALA A 78 -51.61 -42.97 -84.27
N HIS A 79 -51.05 -44.17 -84.39
CA HIS A 79 -50.28 -44.81 -83.32
C HIS A 79 -48.97 -44.05 -83.05
N ASP A 80 -48.16 -43.84 -84.08
CA ASP A 80 -46.94 -43.02 -84.08
C ASP A 80 -47.15 -41.63 -83.48
N TYR A 81 -48.28 -40.99 -83.80
CA TYR A 81 -48.64 -39.68 -83.28
C TYR A 81 -48.92 -39.74 -81.77
N GLU A 82 -49.74 -40.68 -81.31
CA GLU A 82 -50.10 -40.76 -79.89
C GLU A 82 -48.91 -41.20 -79.02
N GLU A 83 -48.04 -42.10 -79.49
CA GLU A 83 -46.80 -42.44 -78.78
C GLU A 83 -45.87 -41.23 -78.62
N LYS A 84 -45.64 -40.48 -79.71
CA LYS A 84 -44.81 -39.25 -79.68
C LYS A 84 -45.44 -38.18 -78.80
N ARG A 85 -46.77 -38.04 -78.81
CA ARG A 85 -47.52 -37.11 -77.95
C ARG A 85 -47.41 -37.49 -76.47
N LEU A 86 -47.56 -38.76 -76.11
CA LEU A 86 -47.39 -39.24 -74.75
C LEU A 86 -45.94 -39.05 -74.26
N SER A 87 -44.96 -39.35 -75.11
CA SER A 87 -43.54 -39.08 -74.81
C SER A 87 -43.27 -37.59 -74.62
N MET A 88 -43.83 -36.73 -75.46
CA MET A 88 -43.72 -35.28 -75.33
C MET A 88 -44.30 -34.80 -73.99
N LEU A 89 -45.54 -35.21 -73.65
CA LEU A 89 -46.18 -34.84 -72.38
C LEU A 89 -45.35 -35.29 -71.18
N LYS A 90 -44.86 -36.55 -71.18
CA LYS A 90 -44.00 -37.08 -70.13
C LYS A 90 -42.71 -36.26 -69.95
N THR A 91 -42.00 -35.97 -71.05
CA THR A 91 -40.76 -35.16 -70.98
C THR A 91 -41.03 -33.72 -70.56
N GLN A 92 -42.21 -33.16 -70.89
CA GLN A 92 -42.64 -31.84 -70.43
C GLN A 92 -42.89 -31.82 -68.91
N GLU A 93 -43.56 -32.84 -68.36
CA GLU A 93 -43.76 -33.01 -66.91
C GLU A 93 -42.44 -33.24 -66.16
N GLU A 94 -41.53 -34.06 -66.71
CA GLU A 94 -40.19 -34.27 -66.14
C GLU A 94 -39.37 -32.96 -66.15
N THR A 95 -39.50 -32.16 -67.20
CA THR A 95 -38.83 -30.85 -67.33
C THR A 95 -39.36 -29.83 -66.31
N THR A 96 -40.69 -29.71 -66.15
CA THR A 96 -41.28 -28.80 -65.16
C THR A 96 -40.95 -29.24 -63.74
N SER A 97 -41.05 -30.54 -63.43
CA SER A 97 -40.65 -31.12 -62.14
C SER A 97 -39.18 -30.81 -61.82
N THR A 98 -38.28 -31.01 -62.79
CA THR A 98 -36.84 -30.72 -62.64
C THR A 98 -36.58 -29.22 -62.45
N TYR A 99 -37.31 -28.35 -63.15
CA TYR A 99 -37.22 -26.90 -62.96
C TYR A 99 -37.68 -26.47 -61.55
N HIS A 100 -38.79 -27.02 -61.04
CA HIS A 100 -39.26 -26.75 -59.68
C HIS A 100 -38.26 -27.24 -58.62
N LYS A 101 -37.69 -28.45 -58.77
CA LYS A 101 -36.62 -28.96 -57.90
C LYS A 101 -35.39 -28.06 -57.91
N LYS A 102 -34.92 -27.64 -59.10
CA LYS A 102 -33.80 -26.70 -59.24
C LYS A 102 -34.09 -25.36 -58.55
N LYS A 103 -35.31 -24.83 -58.66
CA LYS A 103 -35.71 -23.59 -57.99
C LYS A 103 -35.68 -23.75 -56.46
N ALA A 104 -36.19 -24.87 -55.92
CA ALA A 104 -36.15 -25.16 -54.49
C ALA A 104 -34.71 -25.22 -53.96
N ILE A 105 -33.83 -25.99 -54.61
CA ILE A 105 -32.40 -26.10 -54.25
C ILE A 105 -31.68 -24.74 -54.28
N LEU A 106 -32.03 -23.85 -55.23
CA LEU A 106 -31.45 -22.51 -55.29
C LEU A 106 -31.90 -21.61 -54.13
N THR A 107 -33.15 -21.73 -53.67
CA THR A 107 -33.65 -21.05 -52.48
C THR A 107 -32.96 -21.60 -51.23
N GLU A 108 -32.98 -22.92 -51.03
CA GLU A 108 -32.32 -23.60 -49.90
C GLU A 108 -30.84 -23.25 -49.80
N LYS A 109 -30.11 -23.25 -50.92
CA LYS A 109 -28.69 -22.83 -50.98
C LYS A 109 -28.49 -21.37 -50.59
N LYS A 110 -29.43 -20.47 -50.91
CA LYS A 110 -29.36 -19.06 -50.52
C LYS A 110 -29.58 -18.91 -49.02
N ASP A 111 -30.57 -19.62 -48.48
CA ASP A 111 -30.95 -19.53 -47.07
C ASP A 111 -29.86 -20.16 -46.17
N ALA A 112 -29.35 -21.34 -46.53
CA ALA A 112 -28.20 -21.97 -45.86
C ALA A 112 -26.90 -21.12 -45.95
N LYS A 113 -26.73 -20.32 -47.02
CA LYS A 113 -25.63 -19.36 -47.07
C LYS A 113 -25.85 -18.20 -46.08
N ALA A 114 -27.08 -17.67 -46.00
CA ALA A 114 -27.40 -16.59 -45.06
C ALA A 114 -27.20 -17.04 -43.60
N GLU A 115 -27.67 -18.24 -43.25
CA GLU A 115 -27.46 -18.87 -41.94
C GLU A 115 -25.97 -19.04 -41.63
N LYS A 116 -25.15 -19.49 -42.61
CA LYS A 116 -23.70 -19.58 -42.45
C LYS A 116 -23.06 -18.20 -42.21
N ASP A 117 -23.40 -17.21 -43.04
CA ASP A 117 -22.84 -15.85 -42.94
C ASP A 117 -23.23 -15.19 -41.59
N GLU A 118 -24.42 -15.49 -41.04
CA GLU A 118 -24.86 -15.08 -39.72
C GLU A 118 -24.11 -15.82 -38.58
N ALA A 119 -23.93 -17.13 -38.69
CA ALA A 119 -23.16 -17.92 -37.72
C ALA A 119 -21.69 -17.48 -37.65
N GLU A 120 -21.04 -17.19 -38.78
CA GLU A 120 -19.69 -16.62 -38.82
C GLU A 120 -19.63 -15.24 -38.15
N LYS A 121 -20.66 -14.40 -38.33
CA LYS A 121 -20.76 -13.07 -37.70
C LYS A 121 -20.95 -13.20 -36.18
N TYR A 122 -21.82 -14.12 -35.73
CA TYR A 122 -22.04 -14.42 -34.32
C TYR A 122 -20.74 -14.91 -33.65
N GLN A 123 -20.02 -15.83 -34.30
CA GLN A 123 -18.76 -16.36 -33.77
C GLN A 123 -17.69 -15.27 -33.62
N LYS A 124 -17.58 -14.34 -34.59
CA LYS A 124 -16.67 -13.18 -34.50
C LYS A 124 -17.02 -12.29 -33.30
N LEU A 125 -18.31 -11.94 -33.14
CA LEU A 125 -18.77 -11.09 -32.05
C LEU A 125 -18.59 -11.76 -30.68
N ASN A 126 -18.79 -13.06 -30.58
CA ASN A 126 -18.53 -13.83 -29.36
C ASN A 126 -17.03 -13.86 -29.00
N ASN A 127 -16.14 -13.99 -29.99
CA ASN A 127 -14.70 -13.92 -29.76
C ASN A 127 -14.25 -12.53 -29.30
N GLU A 128 -14.84 -11.45 -29.85
CA GLU A 128 -14.61 -10.08 -29.37
C GLU A 128 -15.11 -9.87 -27.94
N LEU A 129 -16.29 -10.40 -27.61
CA LEU A 129 -16.86 -10.36 -26.25
C LEU A 129 -15.93 -11.07 -25.25
N VAL A 130 -15.46 -12.28 -25.56
CA VAL A 130 -14.51 -13.03 -24.71
C VAL A 130 -13.19 -12.26 -24.54
N LYS A 131 -12.69 -11.63 -25.61
CA LYS A 131 -11.48 -10.78 -25.54
C LYS A 131 -11.66 -9.58 -24.61
N ILE A 132 -12.80 -8.88 -24.70
CA ILE A 132 -13.13 -7.73 -23.84
C ILE A 132 -13.28 -8.18 -22.38
N GLN A 133 -13.99 -9.28 -22.13
CA GLN A 133 -14.10 -9.85 -20.77
C GLN A 133 -12.73 -10.24 -20.20
N THR A 134 -11.84 -10.82 -21.02
CA THR A 134 -10.47 -11.16 -20.60
C THR A 134 -9.69 -9.89 -20.23
N GLN A 135 -9.81 -8.81 -21.01
CA GLN A 135 -9.19 -7.52 -20.71
C GLN A 135 -9.77 -6.88 -19.43
N GLU A 136 -11.08 -6.97 -19.21
CA GLU A 136 -11.74 -6.52 -17.97
C GLU A 136 -11.18 -7.26 -16.74
N LYS A 137 -11.06 -8.60 -16.80
CA LYS A 137 -10.50 -9.36 -15.67
C LYS A 137 -9.01 -9.09 -15.45
N LEU A 138 -8.24 -8.89 -16.52
CA LEU A 138 -6.82 -8.49 -16.41
C LEU A 138 -6.66 -7.10 -15.80
N PHE A 139 -7.53 -6.15 -16.16
CA PHE A 139 -7.56 -4.80 -15.58
C PHE A 139 -7.88 -4.82 -14.08
N LEU A 140 -8.86 -5.63 -13.66
CA LEU A 140 -9.19 -5.82 -12.24
C LEU A 140 -8.01 -6.47 -11.48
N LEU A 141 -7.35 -7.47 -12.07
CA LEU A 141 -6.18 -8.12 -11.47
C LEU A 141 -5.01 -7.13 -11.30
N TYR A 142 -4.69 -6.35 -12.34
CA TYR A 142 -3.65 -5.33 -12.30
C TYR A 142 -3.88 -4.30 -11.18
N HIS A 143 -5.12 -3.84 -10.99
CA HIS A 143 -5.44 -2.91 -9.91
C HIS A 143 -5.42 -3.57 -8.52
N ALA A 144 -5.77 -4.84 -8.41
CA ALA A 144 -5.63 -5.61 -7.17
C ALA A 144 -4.14 -5.78 -6.79
N GLU A 145 -3.29 -6.19 -7.73
CA GLU A 145 -1.83 -6.29 -7.55
C GLU A 145 -1.23 -4.92 -7.15
N THR A 146 -1.56 -3.85 -7.88
CA THR A 146 -1.12 -2.48 -7.56
C THR A 146 -1.57 -2.04 -6.15
N SER A 147 -2.76 -2.47 -5.70
CA SER A 147 -3.26 -2.17 -4.36
C SER A 147 -2.52 -2.97 -3.28
N ILE A 148 -2.20 -4.23 -3.57
CA ILE A 148 -1.39 -5.11 -2.70
C ILE A 148 0.02 -4.54 -2.55
N ASP A 149 0.69 -4.17 -3.64
CA ASP A 149 2.05 -3.59 -3.61
C ASP A 149 2.10 -2.28 -2.81
N ASN A 150 1.11 -1.40 -3.02
CA ASN A 150 0.99 -0.17 -2.22
C ASN A 150 0.78 -0.48 -0.72
N SER A 151 -0.01 -1.51 -0.40
CA SER A 151 -0.24 -1.94 0.98
C SER A 151 1.03 -2.55 1.61
N ILE A 152 1.79 -3.34 0.85
CA ILE A 152 3.09 -3.90 1.26
C ILE A 152 4.10 -2.78 1.53
N ASN A 153 4.17 -1.77 0.65
CA ASN A 153 5.04 -0.61 0.82
C ASN A 153 4.66 0.20 2.08
N GLN A 154 3.37 0.46 2.31
CA GLN A 154 2.91 1.12 3.55
C GLN A 154 3.21 0.30 4.81
N LEU A 155 3.02 -1.03 4.78
CA LEU A 155 3.38 -1.92 5.87
C LEU A 155 4.89 -1.90 6.16
N SER A 156 5.72 -1.85 5.12
CA SER A 156 7.19 -1.73 5.26
C SER A 156 7.57 -0.44 5.99
N ILE A 157 7.04 0.71 5.54
CA ILE A 157 7.27 2.02 6.16
C ILE A 157 6.78 2.03 7.62
N LYS A 158 5.58 1.50 7.90
CA LYS A 158 5.07 1.43 9.28
C LYS A 158 5.88 0.49 10.16
N ARG A 159 6.50 -0.55 9.60
CA ARG A 159 7.41 -1.46 10.32
C ARG A 159 8.74 -0.79 10.64
N THR A 160 9.29 0.06 9.76
CA THR A 160 10.49 0.85 10.08
C THR A 160 10.21 1.92 11.14
N GLU A 161 9.10 2.67 11.03
CA GLU A 161 8.66 3.62 12.07
C GLU A 161 8.49 2.94 13.45
N LEU A 162 7.87 1.76 13.50
CA LEU A 162 7.66 1.01 14.74
C LEU A 162 9.00 0.55 15.35
N ASN A 163 9.96 0.11 14.54
CA ASN A 163 11.30 -0.26 15.02
C ASN A 163 12.05 0.95 15.60
N GLU A 164 11.97 2.12 14.96
CA GLU A 164 12.57 3.37 15.47
C GLU A 164 11.94 3.80 16.81
N LEU A 165 10.61 3.78 16.90
CA LEU A 165 9.89 4.06 18.14
C LEU A 165 10.23 3.05 19.24
N ALA A 166 10.39 1.77 18.92
CA ALA A 166 10.81 0.74 19.86
C ALA A 166 12.24 0.97 20.39
N PHE A 167 13.17 1.41 19.53
CA PHE A 167 14.53 1.79 19.91
C PHE A 167 14.55 3.04 20.81
N GLN A 168 13.79 4.08 20.45
CA GLN A 168 13.64 5.28 21.29
C GLN A 168 13.02 4.95 22.65
N ARG A 169 12.01 4.07 22.70
CA ARG A 169 11.42 3.56 23.94
C ARG A 169 12.46 2.84 24.80
N GLY A 170 13.27 1.95 24.21
CA GLY A 170 14.35 1.26 24.93
C GLY A 170 15.36 2.24 25.56
N ASN A 171 15.80 3.25 24.81
CA ASN A 171 16.73 4.27 25.30
C ASN A 171 16.14 5.12 26.43
N THR A 172 14.86 5.52 26.31
CA THR A 172 14.18 6.30 27.35
C THR A 172 13.90 5.48 28.60
N GLU A 173 13.55 4.20 28.47
CA GLU A 173 13.35 3.26 29.57
C GLU A 173 14.66 2.99 30.33
N GLN A 174 15.78 2.80 29.61
CA GLN A 174 17.11 2.67 30.22
C GLN A 174 17.54 3.97 30.94
N SER A 175 17.35 5.13 30.32
CA SER A 175 17.62 6.44 30.96
C SER A 175 16.77 6.66 32.22
N LEU A 176 15.49 6.25 32.20
CA LEU A 176 14.60 6.28 33.36
C LEU A 176 15.09 5.35 34.48
N LYS A 177 15.57 4.14 34.14
CA LYS A 177 16.16 3.18 35.08
C LYS A 177 17.41 3.77 35.75
N ASP A 178 18.31 4.36 34.98
CA ASP A 178 19.54 4.99 35.49
C ASP A 178 19.24 6.20 36.37
N ARG A 179 18.26 7.03 35.99
CA ARG A 179 17.77 8.16 36.82
C ARG A 179 17.13 7.67 38.12
N LYS A 180 16.33 6.59 38.09
CA LYS A 180 15.76 5.98 39.30
C LYS A 180 16.85 5.45 40.24
N GLN A 181 17.88 4.78 39.71
CA GLN A 181 19.02 4.31 40.51
C GLN A 181 19.81 5.47 41.14
N LYS A 182 20.10 6.54 40.38
CA LYS A 182 20.75 7.75 40.89
C LYS A 182 19.90 8.43 41.96
N GLY A 183 18.59 8.58 41.76
CA GLY A 183 17.67 9.13 42.76
C GLY A 183 17.64 8.30 44.05
N ALA A 184 17.59 6.96 43.94
CA ALA A 184 17.64 6.06 45.09
C ALA A 184 19.01 6.03 45.81
N ARG A 185 20.09 6.47 45.15
CA ARG A 185 21.39 6.71 45.79
C ARG A 185 21.41 8.06 46.51
N LEU A 186 21.03 9.13 45.83
CA LEU A 186 20.96 10.48 46.40
C LEU A 186 20.03 10.54 47.62
N ALA A 187 18.88 9.86 47.60
CA ALA A 187 17.98 9.78 48.74
C ALA A 187 18.62 9.12 49.99
N ARG A 188 19.50 8.13 49.79
CA ARG A 188 20.27 7.50 50.89
C ARG A 188 21.39 8.42 51.39
N GLU A 189 22.07 9.13 50.49
CA GLU A 189 23.10 10.11 50.83
C GLU A 189 22.48 11.29 51.60
N MET A 190 21.33 11.82 51.16
CA MET A 190 20.54 12.83 51.87
C MET A 190 20.14 12.36 53.27
N ALA A 191 19.49 11.19 53.41
CA ALA A 191 19.11 10.66 54.71
C ALA A 191 20.31 10.45 55.67
N THR A 192 21.50 10.21 55.13
CA THR A 192 22.75 10.12 55.91
C THR A 192 23.22 11.51 56.35
N ILE A 193 23.19 12.50 55.46
CA ILE A 193 23.54 13.90 55.76
C ILE A 193 22.55 14.50 56.77
N ASP A 194 21.24 14.31 56.60
CA ASP A 194 20.20 14.77 57.52
C ASP A 194 20.40 14.19 58.94
N LYS A 195 20.82 12.93 59.03
CA LYS A 195 21.20 12.31 60.31
C LYS A 195 22.43 13.00 60.91
N ILE A 196 23.48 13.24 60.13
CA ILE A 196 24.70 13.94 60.59
C ILE A 196 24.39 15.37 61.04
N ILE A 197 23.55 16.10 60.30
CA ILE A 197 23.07 17.44 60.67
C ILE A 197 22.36 17.37 62.01
N LYS A 198 21.39 16.46 62.17
CA LYS A 198 20.65 16.29 63.43
C LYS A 198 21.56 15.90 64.60
N ASP A 199 22.51 14.99 64.39
CA ASP A 199 23.49 14.61 65.41
C ASP A 199 24.33 15.84 65.82
N LYS A 200 24.78 16.67 64.86
CA LYS A 200 25.50 17.93 65.11
C LYS A 200 24.65 19.01 65.77
N GLU A 201 23.38 19.15 65.42
CA GLU A 201 22.44 20.04 66.11
C GLU A 201 22.28 19.64 67.58
N THR A 202 22.23 18.34 67.91
CA THR A 202 22.22 17.90 69.30
C THR A 202 23.55 18.15 70.03
N GLU A 203 24.69 18.02 69.34
CA GLU A 203 26.01 18.33 69.89
C GLU A 203 26.18 19.83 70.20
N VAL A 204 25.74 20.70 69.28
CA VAL A 204 25.65 22.15 69.49
C VAL A 204 24.72 22.44 70.66
N THR A 205 23.51 21.88 70.68
CA THR A 205 22.53 22.11 71.76
C THR A 205 23.06 21.65 73.13
N ARG A 206 23.81 20.55 73.19
CA ARG A 206 24.48 20.05 74.42
C ARG A 206 25.66 20.91 74.87
N SER A 207 26.42 21.48 73.93
CA SER A 207 27.60 22.29 74.23
C SER A 207 27.26 23.76 74.50
N GLN A 208 26.14 24.27 73.96
CA GLN A 208 25.62 25.63 74.13
C GLN A 208 25.67 26.13 75.59
N PRO A 209 25.20 25.38 76.62
CA PRO A 209 25.20 25.88 78.01
C PRO A 209 26.60 25.94 78.59
N ASN A 210 27.49 25.02 78.20
CA ASN A 210 28.88 25.00 78.64
C ASN A 210 29.67 26.14 77.98
N TYR A 211 29.42 26.42 76.69
CA TYR A 211 29.97 27.56 75.99
C TYR A 211 29.50 28.89 76.59
N ILE A 212 28.20 29.05 76.91
CA ILE A 212 27.67 30.24 77.58
C ILE A 212 28.38 30.45 78.93
N LYS A 213 28.42 29.41 79.79
CA LYS A 213 29.13 29.46 81.09
C LYS A 213 30.61 29.80 80.95
N ALA A 214 31.30 29.20 79.98
CA ALA A 214 32.71 29.48 79.72
C ALA A 214 32.91 30.92 79.23
N ARG A 215 32.10 31.39 78.28
CA ARG A 215 32.13 32.76 77.75
C ARG A 215 31.87 33.80 78.85
N GLU A 216 30.87 33.59 79.71
CA GLU A 216 30.59 34.47 80.84
C GLU A 216 31.72 34.50 81.85
N LYS A 217 32.30 33.34 82.19
CA LYS A 217 33.51 33.26 83.01
C LYS A 217 34.68 34.02 82.37
N THR A 218 34.92 33.84 81.07
CA THR A 218 35.97 34.57 80.34
C THR A 218 35.73 36.07 80.40
N VAL A 219 34.52 36.56 80.13
CA VAL A 219 34.18 38.00 80.23
C VAL A 219 34.36 38.53 81.66
N HIS A 220 34.00 37.75 82.69
CA HIS A 220 34.23 38.12 84.08
C HIS A 220 35.73 38.19 84.44
N VAL A 221 36.50 37.17 84.05
CA VAL A 221 37.96 37.14 84.24
C VAL A 221 38.64 38.28 83.47
N GLN A 222 38.24 38.55 82.23
CA GLN A 222 38.75 39.66 81.41
C GLN A 222 38.55 41.01 82.13
N LYS A 223 37.32 41.29 82.60
CA LYS A 223 37.00 42.50 83.37
C LYS A 223 37.80 42.57 84.68
N LYS A 224 37.99 41.44 85.37
CA LYS A 224 38.77 41.39 86.61
C LYS A 224 40.25 41.64 86.34
N VAL A 225 40.83 41.08 85.28
CA VAL A 225 42.19 41.37 84.83
C VAL A 225 42.35 42.84 84.47
N GLU A 226 41.41 43.47 83.75
CA GLU A 226 41.45 44.91 83.48
C GLU A 226 41.38 45.77 84.76
N GLN A 227 40.52 45.39 85.72
CA GLN A 227 40.43 46.07 87.02
C GLN A 227 41.73 45.93 87.83
N THR A 228 42.27 44.71 87.94
CA THR A 228 43.51 44.44 88.65
C THR A 228 44.71 45.09 87.95
N LYS A 229 44.73 45.16 86.61
CA LYS A 229 45.75 45.89 85.85
C LYS A 229 45.69 47.39 86.14
N LYS A 230 44.50 48.01 86.14
CA LYS A 230 44.32 49.42 86.54
C LYS A 230 44.69 49.68 88.01
N GLN A 231 44.46 48.71 88.90
CA GLN A 231 44.89 48.79 90.31
C GLN A 231 46.42 48.67 90.43
N TYR A 232 47.04 47.76 89.68
CA TYR A 232 48.49 47.59 89.61
C TYR A 232 49.18 48.82 89.02
N GLU A 233 48.66 49.38 87.92
CA GLU A 233 49.15 50.64 87.33
C GLU A 233 49.13 51.79 88.35
N LYS A 234 48.04 51.92 89.14
CA LYS A 234 47.98 52.88 90.25
C LYS A 234 48.98 52.58 91.38
N ALA A 235 49.09 51.32 91.79
CA ALA A 235 50.01 50.90 92.85
C ALA A 235 51.48 51.09 92.45
N LEU A 236 51.82 50.85 91.18
CA LEU A 236 53.14 51.10 90.59
C LEU A 236 53.45 52.61 90.56
N LEU A 237 52.46 53.45 90.24
CA LEU A 237 52.60 54.91 90.28
C LEU A 237 52.86 55.41 91.72
N VAL A 238 52.15 54.86 92.71
CA VAL A 238 52.39 55.13 94.14
C VAL A 238 53.73 54.57 94.61
N HIS A 239 54.14 53.39 94.14
CA HIS A 239 55.43 52.78 94.45
C HIS A 239 56.57 53.64 93.93
N ASN A 240 56.54 54.04 92.65
CA ASN A 240 57.56 54.89 92.05
C ASN A 240 57.65 56.26 92.74
N ARG A 241 56.51 56.82 93.16
CA ARG A 241 56.49 58.03 93.98
C ARG A 241 57.16 57.81 95.34
N ARG A 242 56.81 56.73 96.06
CA ARG A 242 57.45 56.38 97.35
C ARG A 242 58.93 56.06 97.20
N GLN A 243 59.34 55.45 96.11
CA GLN A 243 60.74 55.16 95.80
C GLN A 243 61.51 56.47 95.60
N SER A 244 60.92 57.43 94.87
CA SER A 244 61.50 58.77 94.72
C SER A 244 61.51 59.57 96.04
N GLU A 245 60.53 59.39 96.92
CA GLU A 245 60.51 59.94 98.29
C GLU A 245 61.54 59.25 99.21
N ILE A 246 61.83 57.94 99.03
CA ILE A 246 62.91 57.24 99.73
C ILE A 246 64.27 57.72 99.24
N GLU A 247 64.47 57.86 97.92
CA GLU A 247 65.72 58.35 97.34
C GLU A 247 66.03 59.80 97.77
N SER A 248 65.02 60.65 97.98
CA SER A 248 65.25 61.98 98.58
C SER A 248 65.59 61.89 100.06
N LEU A 249 64.90 61.04 100.84
CA LEU A 249 65.18 60.86 102.26
C LEU A 249 66.55 60.21 102.53
N GLU A 250 66.98 59.24 101.73
CA GLU A 250 68.32 58.65 101.81
C GLU A 250 69.40 59.70 101.50
N LYS A 251 69.14 60.59 100.54
CA LYS A 251 70.03 61.71 100.22
C LYS A 251 70.09 62.75 101.33
N GLU A 252 68.96 63.13 101.93
CA GLU A 252 68.90 63.98 103.13
C GLU A 252 69.64 63.34 104.32
N LEU A 253 69.53 62.02 104.50
CA LEU A 253 70.22 61.28 105.55
C LEU A 253 71.75 61.26 105.34
N GLU A 254 72.19 61.16 104.10
CA GLU A 254 73.61 61.23 103.75
C GLU A 254 74.17 62.67 103.84
N GLU A 255 73.37 63.69 103.50
CA GLU A 255 73.70 65.11 103.76
C GLU A 255 73.82 65.40 105.27
N VAL A 256 72.97 64.82 106.11
CA VAL A 256 73.09 64.91 107.59
C VAL A 256 74.30 64.14 108.11
N ARG A 257 74.66 62.99 107.53
CA ARG A 257 75.89 62.26 107.89
C ARG A 257 77.15 63.02 107.51
N LEU A 258 77.16 63.66 106.35
CA LEU A 258 78.24 64.56 105.94
C LEU A 258 78.36 65.75 106.92
N MET A 259 77.24 66.42 107.26
CA MET A 259 77.28 67.48 108.28
C MET A 259 77.76 67.00 109.66
N MET A 260 77.42 65.78 110.09
CA MET A 260 77.99 65.23 111.34
C MET A 260 79.50 64.97 111.22
N SER A 261 79.97 64.44 110.10
CA SER A 261 81.39 64.20 109.84
C SER A 261 82.18 65.52 109.79
N ASP A 262 81.64 66.56 109.16
CA ASP A 262 82.28 67.88 109.09
C ASP A 262 82.36 68.51 110.49
N TYR A 263 81.33 68.35 111.32
CA TYR A 263 81.31 68.85 112.71
C TYR A 263 82.32 68.13 113.62
N GLU A 264 82.53 66.82 113.45
CA GLU A 264 83.58 66.08 114.17
C GLU A 264 85.00 66.48 113.72
N ILE A 265 85.17 66.92 112.46
CA ILE A 265 86.44 67.40 111.92
C ILE A 265 86.75 68.83 112.40
N GLU A 266 85.77 69.75 112.43
CA GLU A 266 85.96 71.10 113.01
C GLU A 266 86.32 71.03 114.51
N ALA A 267 85.61 70.19 115.28
CA ALA A 267 85.85 70.01 116.71
C ALA A 267 87.25 69.49 117.08
N THR A 268 87.99 68.92 116.13
CA THR A 268 89.34 68.36 116.36
C THR A 268 90.48 69.24 115.83
N GLN A 269 90.20 70.31 115.07
CA GLN A 269 91.24 71.19 114.52
C GLN A 269 91.52 72.45 115.38
N GLU A 270 90.58 72.91 116.21
CA GLU A 270 90.83 74.07 117.10
C GLU A 270 91.68 73.75 118.36
N THR A 271 92.09 72.48 118.57
CA THR A 271 92.76 72.07 119.82
C THR A 271 94.30 72.00 119.75
N GLN A 272 94.96 72.41 118.66
CA GLN A 272 96.37 72.03 118.43
C GLN A 272 97.38 73.09 117.92
N GLU A 273 97.02 74.38 117.81
CA GLU A 273 97.95 75.52 117.77
C GLU A 273 97.29 76.70 118.52
N TYR A 274 97.73 77.16 119.71
CA TYR A 274 99.03 77.79 119.97
C TYR A 274 99.35 77.75 121.49
N SER A 275 100.42 77.07 121.91
CA SER A 275 101.14 77.44 123.14
C SER A 275 102.54 76.83 123.20
N LEU A 276 103.58 77.68 123.22
CA LEU A 276 104.60 77.73 124.29
C LEU A 276 105.77 78.69 123.97
N GLN A 277 105.56 79.99 124.22
CA GLN A 277 106.59 80.96 124.65
C GLN A 277 105.90 82.33 124.89
N LEU A 278 105.97 83.01 126.03
CA LEU A 278 106.08 82.63 127.45
C LEU A 278 105.82 83.92 128.31
N GLN A 279 105.22 83.78 129.51
CA GLN A 279 105.11 84.75 130.64
C GLN A 279 103.74 85.41 130.98
N GLN A 280 103.42 85.31 132.29
CA GLN A 280 102.58 86.15 133.18
C GLN A 280 101.05 85.93 133.37
N GLU A 281 100.71 85.84 134.68
CA GLU A 281 99.41 85.95 135.41
C GLU A 281 98.39 84.77 135.41
N GLN A 282 97.70 84.58 136.55
CA GLN A 282 97.25 83.26 137.06
C GLN A 282 96.22 83.36 138.23
N VAL A 283 95.06 82.62 138.25
CA VAL A 283 94.17 82.42 139.45
C VAL A 283 92.93 81.46 139.25
N ILE A 284 92.62 80.59 140.26
CA ILE A 284 91.33 79.97 140.80
C ILE A 284 90.12 79.62 139.87
N ILE A 285 89.20 78.63 140.07
CA ILE A 285 89.11 77.20 140.53
C ILE A 285 87.63 76.77 140.86
N ASN A 286 87.19 75.58 140.37
CA ASN A 286 86.06 74.65 140.72
C ASN A 286 84.70 75.08 141.37
N SER A 287 83.55 74.62 140.80
CA SER A 287 82.67 73.51 141.35
C SER A 287 81.20 73.41 140.83
N ILE A 288 80.76 72.17 140.48
CA ILE A 288 79.45 71.50 140.80
C ILE A 288 78.08 71.90 140.12
N ILE A 289 77.52 70.92 139.36
CA ILE A 289 76.11 70.38 139.25
C ILE A 289 74.89 71.35 139.13
N ILE A 290 73.96 71.09 138.16
CA ILE A 290 72.46 71.06 138.37
C ILE A 290 71.58 70.68 137.13
N CYS A 291 70.60 69.79 137.38
CA CYS A 291 69.22 69.60 136.81
C CYS A 291 68.85 69.45 135.31
N ARG A 292 68.02 68.42 135.04
CA ARG A 292 66.55 68.41 134.73
C ARG A 292 66.08 67.72 133.44
N THR A 293 65.08 66.83 133.63
CA THR A 293 64.11 66.22 132.69
C THR A 293 64.65 65.43 131.50
#